data_AF-A0AAV4YPT7-F1
#
_entry.id   AF-A0AAV4YPT7-F1
#
_cell.length_a   1.000
_cell.length_b   1.000
_cell.length_c   1.000
_cell.angle_alpha   90.00
_cell.angle_beta   90.00
_cell.angle_gamma   90.00
#
_symmetry.space_group_name_H-M   'P 1'
#
loop_
_entity.id
_entity.type
_entity.pdbx_description
1 polymer ?
#
loop_
_entity_poly.entity_id
_entity_poly.type
_entity_poly.pdbx_seq_one_letter_code
_entity_poly.pdbx_strand_id
1 'polypeptide(L)'
;MKQLNTLKAEGRIEEARQHGLLQLIEHPTHAELHYEVAGLHDMLGREAQAIPLYQKAVSLGLGESSLRGALLGLGSSYRTTGRHAEALATFDEALARFPDAVEFKVFRAMTCYNLGRSKEGMETLLGILATTTTDPALLPYRRAMALYAEDLDRRW
;
A
#
# COMPACT_ATOMS: atom_id res chain seq x y z
N MET A 1 -5.45 8.04 22.69
CA MET A 1 -4.15 7.36 22.44
C MET A 1 -3.96 6.11 23.31
N LYS A 2 -3.76 6.17 24.64
CA LYS A 2 -3.43 4.97 25.46
C LYS A 2 -4.45 3.83 25.31
N GLN A 3 -5.74 4.12 25.43
CA GLN A 3 -6.82 3.12 25.27
C GLN A 3 -6.89 2.54 23.85
N LEU A 4 -6.75 3.38 22.83
CA LEU A 4 -6.73 2.96 21.42
C LEU A 4 -5.61 1.96 21.16
N ASN A 5 -4.41 2.25 21.65
CA ASN A 5 -3.24 1.39 21.50
C ASN A 5 -3.42 0.06 22.24
N THR A 6 -4.04 0.07 23.43
CA THR A 6 -4.39 -1.15 24.17
C THR A 6 -5.36 -2.03 23.38
N LEU A 7 -6.47 -1.45 22.88
CA LEU A 7 -7.46 -2.20 22.09
C LEU A 7 -6.85 -2.82 20.83
N LYS A 8 -5.95 -2.09 20.15
CA LYS A 8 -5.19 -2.60 19.02
C LYS A 8 -4.31 -3.79 19.41
N ALA A 9 -3.55 -3.68 20.51
CA ALA A 9 -2.67 -4.73 20.98
C ALA A 9 -3.43 -6.00 21.42
N GLU A 10 -4.66 -5.84 21.92
CA GLU A 10 -5.57 -6.93 22.29
C GLU A 10 -6.29 -7.57 21.07
N GLY A 11 -6.09 -7.04 19.85
CA GLY A 11 -6.79 -7.51 18.66
C GLY A 11 -8.27 -7.11 18.58
N ARG A 12 -8.73 -6.21 19.45
CA ARG A 12 -10.11 -5.71 19.50
C ARG A 12 -10.31 -4.59 18.48
N ILE A 13 -10.13 -4.92 17.20
CA ILE A 13 -10.03 -3.96 16.10
C ILE A 13 -11.30 -3.13 15.91
N GLU A 14 -12.48 -3.74 16.03
CA GLU A 14 -13.76 -3.01 15.89
C GLU A 14 -13.93 -1.95 17.01
N GLU A 15 -13.58 -2.29 18.25
CA GLU A 15 -13.66 -1.38 19.38
C GLU A 15 -12.60 -0.28 19.30
N ALA A 16 -11.38 -0.63 18.87
CA ALA A 16 -10.34 0.34 18.56
C ALA A 16 -10.82 1.35 17.51
N ARG A 17 -11.48 0.89 16.44
CA ARG A 17 -12.03 1.75 15.39
C ARG A 17 -13.09 2.70 15.94
N GLN A 18 -14.05 2.19 16.70
CA GLN A 18 -15.10 3.02 17.31
C GLN A 18 -14.51 4.07 18.25
N HIS A 19 -13.59 3.66 19.11
CA HIS A 19 -12.89 4.57 20.01
C HIS A 19 -12.11 5.64 19.22
N GLY A 20 -11.36 5.24 18.19
CA GLY A 20 -10.61 6.17 17.34
C GLY A 20 -11.49 7.18 16.61
N LEU A 21 -12.65 6.77 16.11
CA LEU A 21 -13.64 7.68 15.51
C LEU A 21 -14.17 8.72 16.50
N LEU A 22 -14.45 8.32 17.75
CA LEU A 22 -14.83 9.27 18.79
C LEU A 22 -13.69 10.27 19.08
N GLN A 23 -12.43 9.82 19.09
CA GLN A 23 -11.29 10.74 19.27
C GLN A 23 -11.15 11.72 18.11
N LEU A 24 -11.53 11.34 16.88
CA LEU A 24 -11.48 12.22 15.71
C LEU A 24 -12.52 13.35 15.77
N ILE A 25 -13.63 13.17 16.51
CA ILE A 25 -14.60 14.25 16.74
C ILE A 25 -13.94 15.37 17.55
N GLU A 26 -13.19 15.02 18.59
CA GLU A 26 -12.49 15.98 19.46
C GLU A 26 -11.21 16.55 18.81
N HIS A 27 -10.59 15.78 17.91
CA HIS A 27 -9.32 16.13 17.29
C HIS A 27 -9.35 15.95 15.76
N PRO A 28 -10.19 16.74 15.05
CA PRO A 28 -10.47 16.53 13.62
C PRO A 28 -9.27 16.80 12.70
N THR A 29 -8.22 17.47 13.19
CA THR A 29 -7.01 17.81 12.44
C THR A 29 -5.79 17.00 12.86
N HIS A 30 -5.95 15.95 13.67
CA HIS A 30 -4.83 15.12 14.12
C HIS A 30 -4.46 14.06 13.07
N ALA A 31 -3.44 14.35 12.25
CA ALA A 31 -3.05 13.54 11.10
C ALA A 31 -2.79 12.06 11.43
N GLU A 32 -1.97 11.78 12.45
CA GLU A 32 -1.65 10.40 12.86
C GLU A 32 -2.89 9.61 13.30
N LEU A 33 -3.89 10.28 13.88
CA LEU A 33 -5.11 9.61 14.31
C LEU A 33 -5.99 9.25 13.11
N HIS A 34 -6.05 10.11 12.09
CA HIS A 34 -6.70 9.76 10.82
C HIS A 34 -6.03 8.55 10.16
N TYR A 35 -4.69 8.52 10.10
CA TYR A 35 -3.94 7.39 9.57
C TYR A 35 -4.22 6.09 10.33
N GLU A 36 -4.20 6.15 11.66
CA GLU A 36 -4.46 5.00 12.52
C GLU A 36 -5.89 4.46 12.36
N VAL A 37 -6.89 5.35 12.32
CA VAL A 37 -8.29 4.95 12.10
C VAL A 37 -8.51 4.41 10.70
N ALA A 38 -7.82 4.94 9.68
CA ALA A 38 -7.83 4.39 8.34
C ALA A 38 -7.30 2.94 8.33
N GLY A 39 -6.16 2.68 8.98
CA GLY A 39 -5.60 1.34 9.12
C GLY A 39 -6.53 0.36 9.84
N LEU A 40 -7.29 0.83 10.84
CA LEU A 40 -8.32 0.02 11.51
C LEU A 40 -9.47 -0.35 10.57
N HIS A 41 -9.87 0.56 9.68
CA HIS A 41 -10.87 0.26 8.65
C HIS A 41 -10.35 -0.77 7.64
N ASP A 42 -9.11 -0.62 7.16
CA ASP A 42 -8.47 -1.58 6.24
C ASP A 42 -8.37 -2.99 6.84
N MET A 43 -7.95 -3.12 8.12
CA MET A 43 -7.88 -4.41 8.81
C MET A 43 -9.25 -5.12 8.93
N LEU A 44 -10.34 -4.38 8.80
CA LEU A 44 -11.71 -4.90 8.84
C LEU A 44 -12.32 -5.12 7.43
N GLY A 45 -11.53 -4.94 6.36
CA GLY A 45 -12.03 -5.02 4.98
C GLY A 45 -13.04 -3.90 4.66
N ARG A 46 -12.82 -2.71 5.23
CA ARG A 46 -13.66 -1.52 5.04
C ARG A 46 -12.90 -0.43 4.30
N GLU A 47 -12.33 -0.79 3.16
CA GLU A 47 -11.40 0.03 2.38
C GLU A 47 -12.06 1.31 1.87
N ALA A 48 -13.34 1.23 1.47
CA ALA A 48 -14.11 2.40 1.04
C ALA A 48 -14.19 3.49 2.13
N GLN A 49 -14.29 3.09 3.40
CA GLN A 49 -14.31 3.99 4.55
C GLN A 49 -12.90 4.43 4.97
N ALA A 50 -11.86 3.65 4.67
CA ALA A 50 -10.47 4.00 4.96
C ALA A 50 -9.94 5.14 4.06
N ILE A 51 -10.33 5.15 2.78
CA ILE A 51 -9.89 6.14 1.79
C ILE A 51 -9.97 7.59 2.29
N PRO A 52 -11.13 8.13 2.73
CA PRO A 52 -11.21 9.53 3.15
C PRO A 52 -10.34 9.83 4.38
N LEU A 53 -10.12 8.85 5.26
CA LEU A 53 -9.27 9.00 6.43
C LEU A 53 -7.79 9.04 6.03
N TYR A 54 -7.33 8.17 5.14
CA TYR A 54 -5.98 8.23 4.60
C TYR A 54 -5.72 9.54 3.86
N GLN A 55 -6.63 9.96 2.98
CA GLN A 55 -6.52 11.24 2.27
C GLN A 55 -6.41 12.41 3.26
N LYS A 56 -7.23 12.40 4.31
CA LYS A 56 -7.20 13.43 5.35
C LYS A 56 -5.87 13.41 6.10
N ALA A 57 -5.39 12.24 6.50
CA ALA A 57 -4.10 12.08 7.18
C ALA A 57 -2.94 12.66 6.35
N VAL A 58 -2.85 12.28 5.07
CA VAL A 58 -1.82 12.79 4.14
C VAL A 58 -1.93 14.31 4.00
N SER A 59 -3.15 14.85 3.83
CA SER A 59 -3.36 16.30 3.66
C SER A 59 -2.99 17.14 4.90
N LEU A 60 -3.11 16.56 6.10
CA LEU A 60 -2.78 17.22 7.37
C LEU A 60 -1.28 17.16 7.69
N GLY A 61 -0.51 16.38 6.94
CA GLY A 61 0.92 16.17 7.13
C GLY A 61 1.23 15.02 8.08
N LEU A 62 1.95 14.03 7.58
CA LEU A 62 2.45 12.88 8.34
C LEU A 62 3.98 12.89 8.37
N GLY A 63 4.57 12.32 9.41
CA GLY A 63 5.99 11.98 9.39
C GLY A 63 6.29 10.92 8.31
N GLU A 64 7.54 10.82 7.85
CA GLU A 64 7.88 9.97 6.69
C GLU A 64 7.46 8.50 6.82
N SER A 65 7.62 7.92 8.03
CA SER A 65 7.22 6.54 8.29
C SER A 65 5.70 6.34 8.15
N SER A 66 4.91 7.20 8.81
CA SER A 66 3.45 7.16 8.72
C SER A 66 2.96 7.53 7.32
N LEU A 67 3.62 8.45 6.62
CA LEU A 67 3.30 8.80 5.23
C LEU A 67 3.49 7.60 4.30
N ARG A 68 4.60 6.87 4.43
CA ARG A 68 4.86 5.65 3.65
C ARG A 68 3.75 4.61 3.88
N GLY A 69 3.38 4.38 5.14
CA GLY A 69 2.26 3.48 5.48
C GLY A 69 0.91 3.97 4.96
N ALA A 70 0.63 5.27 5.04
CA ALA A 70 -0.62 5.87 4.60
C ALA A 70 -0.79 5.81 3.07
N LEU A 71 0.26 6.05 2.30
CA LEU A 71 0.23 5.93 0.84
C LEU A 71 0.06 4.47 0.40
N LEU A 72 0.69 3.52 1.11
CA LEU A 72 0.50 2.09 0.84
C LEU A 72 -0.95 1.66 1.08
N GLY A 73 -1.50 2.05 2.23
CA GLY A 73 -2.90 1.83 2.60
C GLY A 73 -3.84 2.45 1.57
N LEU A 74 -3.73 3.76 1.32
CA LEU A 74 -4.57 4.49 0.37
C LEU A 74 -4.57 3.88 -1.04
N GLY A 75 -3.38 3.60 -1.59
CA GLY A 75 -3.27 2.98 -2.91
C GLY A 75 -3.90 1.58 -2.94
N SER A 76 -3.72 0.80 -1.87
CA SER A 76 -4.34 -0.51 -1.74
C SER A 76 -5.87 -0.41 -1.63
N SER A 77 -6.39 0.50 -0.80
CA SER A 77 -7.82 0.72 -0.62
C SER A 77 -8.49 1.20 -1.92
N TYR A 78 -7.83 2.06 -2.70
CA TYR A 78 -8.30 2.42 -4.04
C TYR A 78 -8.34 1.20 -4.97
N ARG A 79 -7.30 0.37 -4.97
CA ARG A 79 -7.23 -0.81 -5.84
C ARG A 79 -8.33 -1.82 -5.50
N THR A 80 -8.56 -2.11 -4.22
CA THR A 80 -9.59 -3.08 -3.78
C THR A 80 -11.01 -2.59 -4.05
N THR A 81 -11.24 -1.28 -4.02
CA THR A 81 -12.55 -0.66 -4.32
C THR A 81 -12.79 -0.41 -5.81
N GLY A 82 -11.91 -0.88 -6.70
CA GLY A 82 -12.07 -0.73 -8.16
C GLY A 82 -11.57 0.60 -8.73
N ARG A 83 -11.07 1.50 -7.87
CA ARG A 83 -10.55 2.83 -8.23
C ARG A 83 -9.10 2.76 -8.70
N HIS A 84 -8.88 1.97 -9.75
CA HIS A 84 -7.53 1.56 -10.16
C HIS A 84 -6.66 2.70 -10.68
N ALA A 85 -7.26 3.74 -11.29
CA ALA A 85 -6.52 4.91 -11.76
C ALA A 85 -5.97 5.73 -10.58
N GLU A 86 -6.76 5.95 -9.54
CA GLU A 86 -6.31 6.63 -8.31
C GLU A 86 -5.27 5.81 -7.54
N ALA A 87 -5.42 4.48 -7.51
CA ALA A 87 -4.42 3.59 -6.95
C ALA A 87 -3.06 3.75 -7.66
N LEU A 88 -3.06 3.73 -9.01
CA LEU A 88 -1.86 3.88 -9.80
C LEU A 88 -1.18 5.24 -9.53
N ALA A 89 -1.96 6.33 -9.55
CA ALA A 89 -1.45 7.66 -9.25
C ALA A 89 -0.85 7.77 -7.84
N THR A 90 -1.50 7.14 -6.85
CA THR A 90 -1.00 7.10 -5.46
C THR A 90 0.32 6.34 -5.36
N PHE A 91 0.47 5.21 -6.06
CA PHE A 91 1.74 4.47 -6.06
C PHE A 91 2.84 5.17 -6.85
N ASP A 92 2.51 5.90 -7.91
CA ASP A 92 3.46 6.73 -8.65
C ASP A 92 3.98 7.88 -7.77
N GLU A 93 3.11 8.57 -7.03
CA GLU A 93 3.50 9.57 -6.03
C GLU A 93 4.38 8.96 -4.93
N ALA A 94 3.98 7.80 -4.40
CA ALA A 94 4.73 7.11 -3.37
C ALA A 94 6.14 6.72 -3.82
N LEU A 95 6.29 6.27 -5.08
CA LEU A 95 7.60 5.95 -5.67
C LEU A 95 8.45 7.19 -5.95
N ALA A 96 7.84 8.33 -6.28
CA ALA A 96 8.57 9.59 -6.40
C ALA A 96 9.15 10.05 -5.05
N ARG A 97 8.44 9.77 -3.95
CA ARG A 97 8.88 10.12 -2.58
C ARG A 97 9.82 9.07 -1.97
N PHE A 98 9.58 7.79 -2.26
CA PHE A 98 10.27 6.63 -1.69
C PHE A 98 10.75 5.69 -2.81
N PRO A 99 11.78 6.06 -3.59
CA PRO A 99 12.19 5.31 -4.79
C PRO A 99 12.69 3.88 -4.51
N ASP A 100 13.20 3.65 -3.30
CA ASP A 100 13.74 2.36 -2.86
C ASP A 100 12.70 1.46 -2.18
N ALA A 101 11.47 1.95 -1.98
CA ALA A 101 10.38 1.18 -1.37
C ALA A 101 9.79 0.17 -2.37
N VAL A 102 10.34 -1.05 -2.35
CA VAL A 102 9.97 -2.14 -3.27
C VAL A 102 8.48 -2.50 -3.16
N GLU A 103 7.87 -2.37 -1.99
CA GLU A 103 6.45 -2.66 -1.81
C GLU A 103 5.56 -1.80 -2.71
N PHE A 104 5.89 -0.53 -2.95
CA PHE A 104 5.11 0.29 -3.89
C PHE A 104 5.21 -0.24 -5.32
N LYS A 105 6.37 -0.74 -5.74
CA LYS A 105 6.54 -1.36 -7.06
C LYS A 105 5.65 -2.61 -7.20
N VAL A 106 5.58 -3.43 -6.15
CA VAL A 106 4.71 -4.63 -6.11
C VAL A 106 3.23 -4.24 -6.21
N PHE A 107 2.75 -3.31 -5.39
CA PHE A 107 1.34 -2.91 -5.40
C PHE A 107 0.95 -2.14 -6.67
N ARG A 108 1.87 -1.34 -7.23
CA ARG A 108 1.72 -0.73 -8.55
C ARG A 108 1.60 -1.78 -9.65
N ALA A 109 2.42 -2.84 -9.62
CA ALA A 109 2.34 -3.94 -10.59
C ALA A 109 0.99 -4.68 -10.52
N MET A 110 0.47 -4.95 -9.31
CA MET A 110 -0.88 -5.48 -9.13
C MET A 110 -1.95 -4.54 -9.71
N THR A 111 -1.78 -3.23 -9.52
CA THR A 111 -2.69 -2.22 -10.10
C THR A 111 -2.60 -2.17 -11.62
N CYS A 112 -1.41 -2.35 -12.20
CA CYS A 112 -1.22 -2.45 -13.65
C CYS A 112 -2.02 -3.63 -14.23
N TYR A 113 -2.03 -4.79 -13.56
CA TYR A 113 -2.89 -5.91 -13.94
C TYR A 113 -4.38 -5.52 -13.93
N ASN A 114 -4.85 -4.82 -12.89
CA ASN A 114 -6.24 -4.35 -12.83
C ASN A 114 -6.61 -3.37 -13.97
N LEU A 115 -5.63 -2.65 -14.50
CA LEU A 115 -5.78 -1.72 -15.62
C LEU A 115 -5.53 -2.38 -17.00
N GLY A 116 -5.34 -3.69 -17.07
CA GLY A 116 -5.03 -4.40 -18.32
C GLY A 116 -3.58 -4.24 -18.80
N ARG A 117 -2.71 -3.59 -18.01
CA ARG A 117 -1.27 -3.43 -18.24
C ARG A 117 -0.49 -4.61 -17.64
N SER A 118 -0.96 -5.83 -17.87
CA SER A 118 -0.43 -7.04 -17.22
C SER A 118 1.03 -7.33 -17.58
N LYS A 119 1.46 -6.98 -18.80
CA LYS A 119 2.86 -7.09 -19.25
C LYS A 119 3.81 -6.32 -18.33
N GLU A 120 3.58 -5.01 -18.21
CA GLU A 120 4.38 -4.12 -17.35
C GLU A 120 4.40 -4.57 -15.89
N GLY A 121 3.23 -4.99 -15.37
CA GLY A 121 3.14 -5.52 -14.02
C GLY A 121 4.01 -6.77 -13.83
N MET A 122 3.94 -7.72 -14.75
CA MET A 122 4.73 -8.95 -14.68
C MET A 122 6.23 -8.69 -14.85
N GLU A 123 6.64 -7.83 -15.79
CA GLU A 123 8.04 -7.40 -15.96
C GLU A 123 8.60 -6.82 -14.65
N THR A 124 7.83 -5.93 -14.02
CA THR A 124 8.18 -5.34 -12.73
C THR A 124 8.39 -6.41 -11.65
N LEU A 125 7.45 -7.36 -11.52
CA LEU A 125 7.53 -8.41 -10.50
C LEU A 125 8.69 -9.39 -10.75
N LEU A 126 8.98 -9.72 -12.00
CA LEU A 126 10.12 -10.57 -12.36
C LEU A 126 11.45 -9.88 -12.04
N GLY A 127 11.57 -8.58 -12.33
CA GLY A 127 12.76 -7.79 -11.96
C GLY A 127 12.99 -7.73 -10.45
N ILE A 128 11.91 -7.55 -9.68
CA ILE A 128 11.95 -7.60 -8.21
C ILE A 128 12.39 -9.00 -7.75
N LEU A 129 11.79 -10.07 -8.28
CA LEU A 129 12.11 -11.44 -7.87
C LEU A 129 13.57 -11.78 -8.20
N ALA A 130 14.07 -11.38 -9.37
CA ALA A 130 15.45 -11.58 -9.78
C ALA A 130 16.47 -10.95 -8.84
N THR A 131 16.15 -9.80 -8.26
CA THR A 131 17.07 -9.01 -7.41
C THR A 131 16.92 -9.33 -5.92
N THR A 132 15.74 -9.72 -5.47
CA THR A 132 15.42 -9.88 -4.04
C THR A 132 15.34 -11.33 -3.57
N THR A 133 15.12 -12.29 -4.46
CA THR A 133 14.92 -13.69 -4.05
C THR A 133 16.13 -14.25 -3.31
N THR A 134 15.92 -14.90 -2.17
CA THR A 134 16.95 -15.69 -1.45
C THR A 134 16.66 -17.19 -1.51
N ASP A 135 15.59 -17.60 -2.19
CA ASP A 135 15.17 -18.99 -2.34
C ASP A 135 16.17 -19.76 -3.22
N PRO A 136 16.86 -20.80 -2.70
CA PRO A 136 17.81 -21.62 -3.44
C PRO A 136 17.25 -22.19 -4.76
N ALA A 137 15.95 -22.47 -4.83
CA ALA A 137 15.32 -22.98 -6.05
C ALA A 137 15.24 -21.93 -7.17
N LEU A 138 15.20 -20.64 -6.82
CA LEU A 138 15.08 -19.53 -7.76
C LEU A 138 16.43 -18.89 -8.11
N LEU A 139 17.47 -19.06 -7.28
CA LEU A 139 18.80 -18.48 -7.50
C LEU A 139 19.38 -18.78 -8.89
N PRO A 140 19.33 -20.02 -9.42
CA PRO A 140 19.87 -20.33 -10.76
C PRO A 140 19.14 -19.60 -11.89
N TYR A 141 17.88 -19.20 -11.67
CA TYR A 141 17.01 -18.58 -12.67
C TYR A 141 17.03 -17.05 -12.61
N ARG A 142 17.75 -16.42 -11.69
CA ARG A 142 17.79 -14.94 -11.56
C ARG A 142 18.11 -14.23 -12.86
N ARG A 143 19.08 -14.74 -13.63
CA ARG A 143 19.45 -14.17 -14.94
C ARG A 143 18.33 -14.30 -15.96
N ALA A 144 17.62 -15.43 -15.99
CA ALA A 144 16.48 -15.63 -16.88
C ALA A 144 15.31 -14.72 -16.49
N MET A 145 14.99 -14.61 -15.20
CA MET A 145 13.96 -13.69 -14.71
C MET A 145 14.28 -12.23 -15.06
N ALA A 146 15.54 -11.80 -14.89
CA ALA A 146 15.98 -10.46 -15.28
C ALA A 146 15.85 -10.24 -16.80
N LEU A 147 16.21 -11.24 -17.61
CA LEU A 147 16.05 -11.16 -19.07
C LEU A 147 14.58 -11.05 -19.49
N TYR A 148 13.69 -11.82 -18.87
CA TYR A 148 12.25 -11.76 -19.15
C TYR A 148 11.62 -10.46 -18.67
N ALA A 149 12.17 -9.83 -17.63
CA ALA A 149 11.72 -8.53 -17.15
C ALA A 149 12.04 -7.39 -18.13
N GLU A 150 12.99 -7.56 -19.07
CA GLU A 150 13.31 -6.55 -20.08
C GLU A 150 12.25 -6.48 -21.20
N ASP A 151 11.77 -7.64 -21.64
CA ASP A 151 10.69 -7.75 -22.63
C ASP A 151 10.06 -9.15 -22.58
N LEU A 152 8.87 -9.25 -21.99
CA LEU A 152 8.14 -10.52 -21.87
C LEU A 152 7.70 -11.13 -23.20
N ASP A 153 7.59 -10.33 -24.27
CA ASP A 153 7.13 -10.82 -25.58
C ASP A 153 8.30 -11.27 -26.46
N ARG A 154 9.54 -11.08 -25.99
CA ARG A 154 10.72 -11.41 -26.76
C ARG A 154 10.81 -12.91 -27.01
N ARG A 155 10.88 -13.29 -28.29
CA ARG A 155 11.11 -14.66 -28.74
C ARG A 155 12.61 -14.88 -28.97
N TRP A 156 13.13 -16.01 -28.49
CA TRP A 156 14.54 -16.40 -28.56
C TRP A 156 14.72 -17.65 -29.42
#